data_AF-A0AAU5XP48-F1
#
_entry.id   AF-A0AAU5XP48-F1
#
_cell.length_a   1.000
_cell.length_b   1.000
_cell.length_c   1.000
_cell.angle_alpha   90.00
_cell.angle_beta   90.00
_cell.angle_gamma   90.00
#
_symmetry.space_group_name_H-M   'P 1'
#
loop_
_entity.id
_entity.type
_entity.pdbx_description
1 polymer ?
#
loop_
_entity_poly.entity_id
_entity_poly.type
_entity_poly.pdbx_seq_one_letter_code
_entity_poly.pdbx_strand_id
1 'polypeptide(L)'
;MVTDTMGLLITVMVCAASVQDRDGAKSALLGTCLSARRCRLVFADGDFAGRLVEWATRVLGILVEVVRKPGEQKGFSVLPRRWAVERTLAWVIAHRRLARDYERLPAHSEAMIRWAAISTMARRLARGRPASRPGRRPLEYAP
;
A
#
# COMPACT_ATOMS: atom_id res chain seq x y z
N MET A 1 -0.56 -2.98 -4.66
CA MET A 1 -0.27 -1.53 -4.55
C MET A 1 1.17 -1.35 -4.08
N VAL A 2 1.88 -0.34 -4.58
CA VAL A 2 3.23 0.04 -4.14
C VAL A 2 3.19 1.47 -3.60
N THR A 3 3.78 1.68 -2.43
CA THR A 3 3.85 2.99 -1.76
C THR A 3 5.28 3.30 -1.36
N ASP A 4 5.59 4.57 -1.14
CA ASP A 4 6.82 4.96 -0.46
C ASP A 4 6.76 4.69 1.06
N THR A 5 7.83 5.06 1.78
CA THR A 5 7.93 4.90 3.23
C THR A 5 6.98 5.81 4.03
N MET A 6 6.44 6.87 3.40
CA MET A 6 5.44 7.77 3.97
C MET A 6 4.00 7.32 3.66
N GLY A 7 3.83 6.22 2.92
CA GLY A 7 2.55 5.72 2.45
C GLY A 7 1.96 6.56 1.31
N LEU A 8 2.79 7.23 0.53
CA LEU A 8 2.35 7.90 -0.71
C LEU A 8 2.29 6.86 -1.83
N LEU A 9 1.20 6.89 -2.59
CA LEU A 9 0.97 5.95 -3.68
C LEU A 9 1.99 6.16 -4.80
N ILE A 10 2.70 5.09 -5.18
CA ILE A 10 3.57 5.07 -6.36
C ILE A 10 2.83 4.41 -7.52
N THR A 11 2.34 3.18 -7.30
CA THR A 11 1.63 2.40 -8.33
C THR A 11 0.45 1.66 -7.70
N VAL A 12 -0.68 1.65 -8.39
CA VAL A 12 -1.83 0.78 -8.10
C VAL A 12 -2.14 -0.08 -9.32
N MET A 13 -2.45 -1.34 -9.06
CA MET A 13 -2.96 -2.32 -10.01
C MET A 13 -4.15 -2.98 -9.31
N VAL A 14 -5.30 -3.01 -9.97
CA VAL A 14 -6.47 -3.77 -9.52
C VAL A 14 -6.65 -4.93 -10.50
N CYS A 15 -6.82 -6.14 -9.97
CA CYS A 15 -7.04 -7.34 -10.75
C CYS A 15 -8.34 -8.02 -10.32
N ALA A 16 -8.87 -8.88 -11.19
CA ALA A 16 -9.98 -9.75 -10.84
C ALA A 16 -9.60 -10.66 -9.67
N ALA A 17 -10.59 -11.06 -8.86
CA ALA A 17 -10.36 -11.91 -7.68
C ALA A 17 -9.79 -13.31 -8.01
N SER A 18 -9.90 -13.75 -9.27
CA SER A 18 -9.30 -15.00 -9.75
C SER A 18 -7.81 -14.89 -10.06
N VAL A 19 -7.23 -13.69 -10.04
CA VAL A 19 -5.81 -13.45 -10.30
C VAL A 19 -5.05 -13.51 -8.98
N GLN A 20 -3.98 -14.29 -8.94
CA GLN A 20 -3.12 -14.32 -7.76
C GLN A 20 -2.40 -12.99 -7.59
N ASP A 21 -2.27 -12.54 -6.33
CA ASP A 21 -1.58 -11.28 -6.02
C ASP A 21 -0.16 -11.23 -6.58
N ARG A 22 0.54 -12.39 -6.65
CA ARG A 22 1.88 -12.51 -7.24
C ARG A 22 1.92 -12.12 -8.72
N ASP A 23 0.87 -12.45 -9.47
CA ASP A 23 0.78 -12.12 -10.89
C ASP A 23 0.42 -10.65 -11.07
N GLY A 24 -0.51 -10.12 -10.28
CA GLY A 24 -0.82 -8.68 -10.24
C GLY A 24 0.38 -7.83 -9.81
N ALA A 25 1.22 -8.34 -8.91
CA ALA A 25 2.41 -7.66 -8.43
C ALA A 25 3.46 -7.44 -9.52
N LYS A 26 3.55 -8.31 -10.54
CA LYS A 26 4.45 -8.07 -11.68
C LYS A 26 4.10 -6.78 -12.40
N SER A 27 2.82 -6.57 -12.71
CA SER A 27 2.33 -5.35 -13.35
C SER A 27 2.53 -4.13 -12.46
N ALA A 28 2.31 -4.25 -11.15
CA ALA A 28 2.54 -3.16 -10.21
C ALA A 28 4.03 -2.78 -10.09
N LEU A 29 4.94 -3.76 -10.10
CA LEU A 29 6.39 -3.53 -10.09
C LEU A 29 6.89 -2.95 -11.41
N LEU A 30 6.34 -3.38 -12.55
CA LEU A 30 6.64 -2.79 -13.85
C LEU A 30 6.21 -1.33 -13.90
N GLY A 31 4.98 -1.01 -13.48
CA GLY A 31 4.51 0.37 -13.38
C GLY A 31 5.38 1.22 -12.45
N THR A 32 5.86 0.63 -11.36
CA THR A 32 6.81 1.27 -10.42
C THR A 32 8.16 1.54 -11.08
N CYS A 33 8.70 0.58 -11.83
CA CYS A 33 9.95 0.76 -12.58
C CYS A 33 9.85 1.91 -13.58
N LEU A 34 8.71 2.06 -14.24
CA LEU A 34 8.46 3.11 -15.23
C LEU A 34 8.24 4.48 -14.60
N SER A 35 7.49 4.54 -13.50
CA SER A 35 7.06 5.80 -12.86
C SER A 35 8.05 6.31 -11.81
N ALA A 36 8.77 5.41 -11.15
CA ALA A 36 9.71 5.70 -10.07
C ALA A 36 11.05 5.03 -10.39
N ARG A 37 11.72 5.48 -11.46
CA ARG A 37 12.97 4.89 -12.00
C ARG A 37 14.12 4.76 -11.02
N ARG A 38 14.09 5.46 -9.88
CA ARG A 38 15.11 5.37 -8.80
C ARG A 38 14.77 4.35 -7.72
N CYS A 39 13.56 3.78 -7.72
CA CYS A 39 13.17 2.72 -6.81
C CYS A 39 13.97 1.45 -7.17
N ARG A 40 14.79 1.00 -6.23
CA ARG A 40 15.64 -0.20 -6.35
C ARG A 40 15.36 -1.24 -5.28
N LEU A 41 14.59 -0.88 -4.26
CA LEU A 41 14.24 -1.73 -3.13
C LEU A 41 12.76 -1.61 -2.84
N VAL A 42 12.07 -2.75 -2.79
CA VAL A 42 10.67 -2.87 -2.40
C VAL A 42 10.57 -3.92 -1.30
N PHE A 43 9.85 -3.60 -0.22
CA PHE A 43 9.51 -4.56 0.82
C PHE A 43 8.19 -5.25 0.48
N ALA A 44 8.13 -6.57 0.68
CA ALA A 44 6.92 -7.34 0.47
C ALA A 44 6.70 -8.34 1.61
N ASP A 45 5.48 -8.82 1.78
CA ASP A 45 5.19 -9.90 2.71
C ASP A 45 5.65 -11.27 2.17
N GLY A 46 5.48 -12.29 3.01
CA GLY A 46 5.86 -13.68 2.70
C GLY A 46 5.11 -14.27 1.52
N ASP A 47 3.92 -13.75 1.21
CA ASP A 47 3.07 -14.27 0.15
C ASP A 47 3.60 -13.85 -1.23
N PHE A 48 4.49 -12.87 -1.32
CA PHE A 48 5.17 -12.48 -2.57
C PHE A 48 6.51 -13.18 -2.83
N ALA A 49 6.91 -14.15 -2.00
CA ALA A 49 8.15 -14.89 -2.18
C ALA A 49 8.19 -15.75 -3.46
N GLY A 50 9.40 -16.12 -3.89
CA GLY A 50 9.64 -17.05 -4.99
C GLY A 50 9.89 -16.34 -6.33
N ARG A 51 9.30 -16.86 -7.41
CA ARG A 51 9.58 -16.44 -8.80
C ARG A 51 9.42 -14.93 -9.05
N LEU A 52 8.54 -14.26 -8.30
CA LEU A 52 8.35 -12.81 -8.42
C LEU A 52 9.61 -12.03 -8.03
N VAL A 53 10.27 -12.43 -6.93
CA VAL A 53 11.49 -11.78 -6.41
C VAL A 53 12.63 -11.91 -7.42
N GLU A 54 12.81 -13.12 -7.95
CA GLU A 54 13.83 -13.39 -8.96
C GLU A 54 13.57 -12.58 -10.24
N TRP A 55 12.32 -12.59 -10.74
CA TRP A 55 11.94 -11.83 -11.92
C TRP A 55 12.14 -10.32 -11.72
N ALA A 56 11.72 -9.76 -10.58
CA ALA A 56 11.87 -8.33 -10.29
C ALA A 56 13.35 -7.91 -10.30
N THR A 57 14.22 -8.75 -9.73
CA THR A 57 15.66 -8.48 -9.67
C THR A 57 16.29 -8.58 -11.06
N ARG A 58 16.01 -9.65 -11.80
CA ARG A 58 16.64 -9.93 -13.10
C ARG A 58 16.14 -9.03 -14.23
N VAL A 59 14.84 -8.70 -14.24
CA VAL A 59 14.19 -7.98 -15.35
C VAL A 59 14.04 -6.49 -15.06
N LEU A 60 13.69 -6.12 -13.82
CA LEU A 60 13.42 -4.72 -13.48
C LEU A 60 14.58 -4.06 -12.72
N GLY A 61 15.58 -4.82 -12.26
CA GLY A 61 16.63 -4.31 -11.37
C GLY A 61 16.09 -3.82 -10.02
N ILE A 62 14.95 -4.36 -9.59
CA ILE A 62 14.31 -4.05 -8.30
C ILE A 62 14.54 -5.23 -7.35
N LEU A 63 15.26 -4.98 -6.26
CA LEU A 63 15.37 -5.91 -5.16
C LEU A 63 14.06 -5.96 -4.38
N VAL A 64 13.48 -7.15 -4.23
CA VAL A 64 12.28 -7.37 -3.40
C VAL A 64 12.70 -8.06 -2.11
N GLU A 65 12.69 -7.32 -1.01
CA GLU A 65 12.98 -7.85 0.32
C GLU A 65 11.70 -8.40 0.96
N VAL A 66 11.65 -9.71 1.12
CA VAL A 66 10.50 -10.40 1.72
C VAL A 66 10.64 -10.38 3.24
N VAL A 67 9.81 -9.55 3.90
CA VAL A 67 9.75 -9.44 5.35
C VAL A 67 8.93 -10.63 5.89
N ARG A 68 9.59 -11.60 6.53
CA ARG A 68 8.93 -12.78 7.13
C ARG A 68 8.64 -12.56 8.61
N LYS A 69 7.63 -13.27 9.13
CA LYS A 69 7.44 -13.39 10.59
C LYS A 69 8.62 -14.21 11.16
N PRO A 70 9.22 -13.79 12.29
CA PRO A 70 10.17 -14.62 13.03
C PRO A 70 9.53 -15.97 13.40
N GLY A 71 10.25 -17.08 13.18
CA GLY A 71 9.70 -18.44 13.35
C GLY A 71 9.26 -18.79 14.77
N GLU A 72 9.87 -18.16 15.79
CA GLU A 72 9.61 -18.42 17.21
C GLU A 72 8.59 -17.45 17.83
N GLN A 73 7.99 -16.57 17.03
CA GLN A 73 7.13 -15.54 17.57
C GLN A 73 5.77 -16.08 18.04
N LYS A 74 5.49 -15.93 19.33
CA LYS A 74 4.15 -16.11 19.91
C LYS A 74 3.42 -14.76 19.98
N GLY A 75 2.21 -14.69 19.46
CA GLY A 75 1.39 -13.47 19.47
C GLY A 75 1.71 -12.45 18.38
N PHE A 76 1.10 -11.27 18.45
CA PHE A 76 1.28 -10.20 17.47
C PHE A 76 2.58 -9.42 17.72
N SER A 77 3.34 -9.16 16.65
CA SER A 77 4.46 -8.22 16.66
C SER A 77 4.33 -7.31 15.46
N VAL A 78 4.80 -6.08 15.64
CA VAL A 78 4.91 -5.13 14.54
C VAL A 78 6.11 -5.54 13.70
N LEU A 79 5.85 -6.03 12.49
CA LEU A 79 6.90 -6.26 11.51
C LEU A 79 7.35 -4.90 10.93
N PRO A 80 8.66 -4.63 10.89
CA PRO A 80 9.16 -3.38 10.34
C PRO A 80 8.72 -3.24 8.87
N ARG A 81 8.30 -2.03 8.49
CA ARG A 81 8.00 -1.59 7.11
C ARG A 81 6.74 -2.17 6.45
N ARG A 82 6.11 -3.23 6.99
CA ARG A 82 4.83 -3.75 6.46
C ARG A 82 3.64 -2.79 6.62
N TRP A 83 3.67 -1.96 7.66
CA TRP A 83 2.53 -1.09 7.99
C TRP A 83 2.23 -0.02 6.92
N ALA A 84 3.18 0.32 6.05
CA ALA A 84 3.03 1.47 5.13
C ALA A 84 1.87 1.27 4.14
N VAL A 85 1.77 0.08 3.56
CA VAL A 85 0.68 -0.28 2.64
C VAL A 85 -0.64 -0.35 3.40
N GLU A 86 -0.68 -1.01 4.56
CA GLU A 86 -1.89 -1.13 5.40
C GLU A 86 -2.42 0.24 5.84
N ARG A 87 -1.52 1.15 6.25
CA ARG A 87 -1.88 2.53 6.60
C ARG A 87 -2.44 3.29 5.40
N THR A 88 -1.84 3.08 4.23
CA THR A 88 -2.33 3.69 2.99
C THR A 88 -3.72 3.17 2.65
N LEU A 89 -3.96 1.86 2.78
CA LEU A 89 -5.29 1.27 2.64
C LEU A 89 -6.30 1.88 3.61
N ALA A 90 -5.91 2.10 4.87
CA ALA A 90 -6.78 2.77 5.84
C ALA A 90 -7.18 4.19 5.41
N TRP A 91 -6.25 4.97 4.83
CA TRP A 91 -6.57 6.30 4.27
C TRP A 91 -7.45 6.22 3.03
N VAL A 92 -7.23 5.23 2.18
CA VAL A 92 -8.03 4.99 0.97
C VAL A 92 -9.46 4.62 1.35
N ILE A 93 -9.65 3.69 2.28
CA ILE A 93 -10.97 3.23 2.77
C ILE A 93 -11.73 4.35 3.50
N ALA A 94 -11.03 5.31 4.11
CA ALA A 94 -11.67 6.48 4.72
C ALA A 94 -12.40 7.37 3.68
N HIS A 95 -12.09 7.25 2.39
CA HIS A 95 -12.95 7.80 1.35
C HIS A 95 -14.16 6.88 1.17
N ARG A 96 -15.36 7.33 1.56
CA ARG A 96 -16.59 6.50 1.60
C ARG A 96 -16.84 5.64 0.36
N ARG A 97 -16.52 6.14 -0.84
CA ARG A 97 -16.69 5.41 -2.11
C ARG A 97 -15.75 4.20 -2.26
N LEU A 98 -14.65 4.15 -1.52
CA LEU A 98 -13.67 3.06 -1.53
C LEU A 98 -13.81 2.14 -0.31
N ALA A 99 -14.78 2.39 0.57
CA ALA A 99 -15.09 1.47 1.67
C ALA A 99 -15.64 0.12 1.17
N ARG A 100 -16.20 0.11 -0.04
CA ARG A 100 -16.62 -1.07 -0.77
C ARG A 100 -16.29 -0.87 -2.25
N ASP A 101 -15.98 -1.94 -2.96
CA ASP A 101 -15.78 -1.85 -4.41
C ASP A 101 -17.15 -1.76 -5.10
N TYR A 102 -17.43 -0.58 -5.65
CA TYR A 102 -18.65 -0.31 -6.43
C TYR A 102 -18.37 -0.33 -7.94
N GLU A 103 -17.10 -0.41 -8.34
CA GLU A 103 -16.71 -0.21 -9.72
C GLU A 103 -16.73 -1.53 -10.48
N ARG A 104 -17.29 -1.52 -11.69
CA ARG A 104 -17.39 -2.72 -12.53
C ARG A 104 -16.10 -3.10 -13.24
N LEU A 105 -15.24 -2.10 -13.50
CA LEU A 105 -14.00 -2.25 -14.26
C LEU A 105 -12.80 -1.95 -13.35
N PRO A 106 -11.75 -2.79 -13.35
CA PRO A 106 -10.55 -2.54 -12.55
C PRO A 106 -9.93 -1.15 -12.77
N ALA A 107 -9.96 -0.66 -14.01
CA ALA A 107 -9.47 0.67 -14.36
C ALA A 107 -10.20 1.80 -13.60
N HIS A 108 -11.51 1.66 -13.35
CA HIS A 108 -12.28 2.62 -12.57
C HIS A 108 -11.90 2.54 -11.09
N SER A 109 -11.77 1.32 -10.52
CA SER A 109 -11.31 1.13 -9.15
C SER A 109 -9.93 1.78 -8.94
N GLU A 110 -9.00 1.56 -9.88
CA GLU A 110 -7.69 2.20 -9.84
C GLU A 110 -7.76 3.73 -9.92
N ALA A 111 -8.61 4.28 -10.80
CA ALA A 111 -8.81 5.73 -10.90
C ALA A 111 -9.34 6.33 -9.59
N MET A 112 -10.29 5.65 -8.94
CA MET A 112 -10.81 6.07 -7.64
C MET A 112 -9.73 6.02 -6.55
N ILE A 113 -8.89 4.97 -6.52
CA ILE A 113 -7.75 4.88 -5.60
C ILE A 113 -6.74 6.00 -5.84
N ARG A 114 -6.40 6.29 -7.11
CA ARG A 114 -5.51 7.41 -7.48
C ARG A 114 -6.09 8.75 -7.00
N TRP A 115 -7.39 8.97 -7.18
CA TRP A 115 -8.05 10.19 -6.69
C TRP A 115 -7.99 10.32 -5.17
N ALA A 116 -8.21 9.24 -4.42
CA ALA A 116 -8.07 9.24 -2.96
C ALA A 116 -6.63 9.57 -2.51
N ALA A 117 -5.63 9.01 -3.20
CA ALA A 117 -4.22 9.30 -2.94
C ALA A 117 -3.87 10.78 -3.21
N ILE A 118 -4.27 11.31 -4.38
CA ILE A 118 -4.06 12.71 -4.75
C ILE A 118 -4.73 13.64 -3.73
N SER A 119 -5.98 13.37 -3.34
CA SER A 119 -6.70 14.16 -2.35
C SER A 119 -5.97 14.16 -1.00
N THR A 120 -5.41 13.03 -0.60
CA THR A 120 -4.63 12.91 0.64
C THR A 120 -3.32 13.68 0.57
N MET A 121 -2.61 13.63 -0.55
CA MET A 121 -1.39 14.40 -0.80
C MET A 121 -1.66 15.90 -0.80
N ALA A 122 -2.69 16.36 -1.52
CA ALA A 122 -3.11 17.75 -1.56
C ALA A 122 -3.44 18.29 -0.17
N ARG A 123 -4.19 17.52 0.65
CA ARG A 123 -4.47 17.89 2.05
C ARG A 123 -3.22 17.93 2.94
N ARG A 124 -2.18 17.15 2.65
CA ARG A 124 -0.91 17.22 3.41
C ARG A 124 -0.14 18.49 3.05
N LEU A 125 -0.04 18.80 1.77
CA LEU A 125 0.61 20.02 1.27
C LEU A 125 -0.08 21.27 1.83
N ALA A 126 -1.42 21.34 1.72
CA ALA A 126 -2.19 22.48 2.20
C ALA A 126 -2.17 22.63 3.74
N ARG A 127 -1.98 21.55 4.50
CA ARG A 127 -1.91 21.63 5.97
C ARG A 127 -0.63 22.30 6.47
N GLY A 128 0.49 22.18 5.75
CA GLY A 128 1.77 22.79 6.13
C GLY A 128 2.40 22.30 7.45
N ARG A 129 1.74 21.41 8.18
CA ARG A 129 2.21 20.86 9.47
C ARG A 129 1.91 19.36 9.60
N PRO A 130 2.70 18.60 10.38
CA PRO A 130 2.42 17.19 10.64
C PRO A 130 1.00 16.99 11.22
N ALA A 131 0.37 15.87 10.86
CA ALA A 131 -0.92 15.51 11.43
C ALA A 131 -0.77 15.25 12.93
N SER A 132 -1.51 15.98 13.77
CA SER A 132 -1.61 15.68 15.20
C SER A 132 -2.66 14.61 15.42
N ARG A 133 -2.34 13.61 16.25
CA ARG A 133 -3.33 12.67 16.73
C ARG A 133 -4.23 13.43 17.72
N PRO A 134 -5.57 13.45 17.53
CA PRO A 134 -6.45 13.99 18.56
C PRO A 134 -6.15 13.27 19.87
N GLY A 135 -6.03 14.03 20.97
CA GLY A 135 -5.86 13.45 22.30
C GLY A 135 -6.99 12.49 22.64
N ARG A 136 -6.78 11.64 23.64
CA ARG A 136 -7.83 10.75 24.16
C ARG A 136 -9.02 11.63 24.57
N ARG A 137 -10.16 11.49 23.89
CA ARG A 137 -11.40 12.13 24.35
C ARG A 137 -11.84 11.41 25.64
N PRO A 138 -12.07 12.13 26.75
CA PRO A 138 -12.72 11.54 27.91
C PRO A 138 -14.06 10.94 27.48
N LEU A 139 -14.35 9.72 27.92
CA LEU A 139 -15.69 9.15 27.80
C LEU A 139 -16.49 9.75 28.95
N GLU A 140 -17.14 10.88 28.73
CA GLU A 140 -18.12 11.40 29.66
C GLU A 140 -19.36 10.50 29.57
N TYR A 141 -19.59 9.71 30.61
CA TYR A 141 -20.85 8.99 30.77
C TYR A 141 -21.85 9.98 31.36
N ALA A 142 -22.90 10.32 30.61
CA ALA A 142 -24.00 11.09 31.16
C ALA A 142 -24.76 10.22 32.19
N PRO A 143 -25.22 10.79 33.33
CA PRO A 143 -25.90 10.06 34.39
C PRO A 143 -27.25 9.47 33.94
#